data_AF-A0A0F6SEG1-F1
#
_entry.id   AF-A0A0F6SEG1-F1
#
_cell.length_a   1.000
_cell.length_b   1.000
_cell.length_c   1.000
_cell.angle_alpha   90.00
_cell.angle_beta   90.00
_cell.angle_gamma   90.00
#
_symmetry.space_group_name_H-M   'P 1'
#
loop_
_entity.id
_entity.type
_entity.pdbx_description
1 polymer ?
#
loop_
_entity_poly.entity_id
_entity_poly.type
_entity_poly.pdbx_seq_one_letter_code
_entity_poly.pdbx_strand_id
1 'polypeptide(L)'
;MLLRRSIFSILLLLAACGESPGDDADAGIDASSPPPPPRDAGPALCPREGPLDAQVPLRSIDLCADGIVPSGLGLRWQRQAQFFAEAAISLDLTDNVPAGCPSGATIRGATLVSEASAGTLAVMPDVGVALFDYQVIAASDVPAPDGGAPTARTARGRATVELASGEASGEAIGLVDLAASGLAGASELVVAIDGFDLTTDLPQGSDYPPAWPADRGFAMRALGIEIVSATRDDDDTLAVRVRARFEPGELQRAVLYEGHDLASRVARRRAVVRFVVIASDVAPTRGSVAYRYASERSLPLEGGAPCGPTADETALALDGADGLAHGVAGITRFELAMWPDAERDGDLLREISVRLEDLAYDATSGTATMRARGYASNEGPLPRRGMDAQVEIDVALAQWSEGGEVRVLSVAAPIGEGPTEAALPME
;
A
#
# COMPACT_ATOMS: atom_id res chain seq x y z
N MET A 1 2.13 -12.73 -57.46
CA MET A 1 2.44 -11.71 -58.47
C MET A 1 1.25 -10.75 -58.53
N LEU A 2 1.47 -9.47 -58.19
CA LEU A 2 0.63 -8.27 -58.41
C LEU A 2 -0.75 -8.25 -57.70
N LEU A 3 -1.00 -7.55 -56.58
CA LEU A 3 -0.77 -6.13 -56.19
C LEU A 3 -1.72 -5.13 -56.89
N ARG A 4 -2.61 -4.47 -56.12
CA ARG A 4 -2.86 -2.98 -56.04
C ARG A 4 -4.31 -2.65 -55.62
N ARG A 5 -4.49 -1.95 -54.47
CA ARG A 5 -4.74 -0.49 -54.26
C ARG A 5 -6.21 -0.11 -54.50
N SER A 6 -6.89 0.81 -53.80
CA SER A 6 -6.72 1.75 -52.67
C SER A 6 -8.17 2.28 -52.39
N ILE A 7 -8.56 3.00 -51.33
CA ILE A 7 -8.36 4.43 -51.07
C ILE A 7 -9.12 4.81 -49.77
N PHE A 8 -8.49 5.69 -48.99
CA PHE A 8 -8.96 6.44 -47.81
C PHE A 8 -10.09 7.44 -48.13
N SER A 9 -10.95 7.76 -47.16
CA SER A 9 -11.65 9.06 -47.16
C SER A 9 -11.82 9.58 -45.73
N ILE A 10 -11.07 10.65 -45.46
CA ILE A 10 -11.15 11.56 -44.33
C ILE A 10 -12.07 12.71 -44.76
N LEU A 11 -12.99 13.15 -43.88
CA LEU A 11 -13.69 14.43 -44.05
C LEU A 11 -13.72 15.16 -42.70
N LEU A 12 -12.82 16.14 -42.62
CA LEU A 12 -12.78 17.26 -41.66
C LEU A 12 -13.59 18.40 -42.26
N LEU A 13 -14.43 19.06 -41.47
CA LEU A 13 -14.92 20.41 -41.78
C LEU A 13 -14.96 21.24 -40.50
N LEU A 14 -14.25 22.37 -40.58
CA LEU A 14 -14.03 23.38 -39.57
C LEU A 14 -14.77 24.67 -39.96
N ALA A 15 -15.16 25.40 -38.92
CA ALA A 15 -15.32 26.85 -38.82
C ALA A 15 -16.55 27.54 -39.47
N ALA A 16 -17.30 28.24 -38.62
CA ALA A 16 -17.41 29.71 -38.73
C ALA A 16 -17.94 30.32 -37.41
N CYS A 17 -17.17 31.28 -36.88
CA CYS A 17 -17.54 32.24 -35.85
C CYS A 17 -18.57 33.26 -36.40
N GLY A 18 -19.37 33.85 -35.52
CA GLY A 18 -20.19 35.03 -35.81
C GLY A 18 -20.61 35.77 -34.54
N GLU A 19 -20.17 37.01 -34.43
CA GLU A 19 -20.29 37.96 -33.31
C GLU A 19 -21.70 38.51 -33.05
N SER A 20 -21.86 39.05 -31.83
CA SER A 20 -22.99 39.80 -31.26
C SER A 20 -23.16 41.21 -31.87
N PRO A 21 -24.36 41.79 -31.81
CA PRO A 21 -24.64 42.97 -30.95
C PRO A 21 -26.06 42.87 -30.30
N GLY A 22 -26.52 43.60 -29.27
CA GLY A 22 -26.11 44.83 -28.58
C GLY A 22 -27.40 45.59 -28.18
N ASP A 23 -27.60 45.76 -26.86
CA ASP A 23 -28.30 46.81 -26.09
C ASP A 23 -29.85 47.05 -26.02
N ASP A 24 -30.27 47.13 -24.74
CA ASP A 24 -31.17 48.09 -24.06
C ASP A 24 -32.68 47.87 -23.77
N ALA A 25 -32.97 48.05 -22.46
CA ALA A 25 -34.13 48.66 -21.79
C ALA A 25 -35.35 47.82 -21.32
N ASP A 26 -35.30 47.44 -20.03
CA ASP A 26 -36.20 47.78 -18.91
C ASP A 26 -37.76 47.77 -19.06
N ALA A 27 -38.44 46.90 -18.28
CA ALA A 27 -39.65 47.22 -17.51
C ALA A 27 -40.16 46.03 -16.63
N GLY A 28 -39.94 46.17 -15.32
CA GLY A 28 -40.74 45.78 -14.13
C GLY A 28 -41.87 44.70 -14.08
N ILE A 29 -41.74 43.87 -13.03
CA ILE A 29 -42.70 43.55 -11.94
C ILE A 29 -43.61 42.29 -12.03
N ASP A 30 -43.29 41.36 -11.11
CA ASP A 30 -44.04 40.38 -10.28
C ASP A 30 -45.09 39.42 -10.87
N ALA A 31 -44.84 38.10 -10.75
CA ALA A 31 -45.27 37.32 -9.56
C ALA A 31 -45.09 35.79 -9.73
N SER A 32 -44.43 35.19 -8.73
CA SER A 32 -44.54 33.80 -8.26
C SER A 32 -44.30 32.65 -9.25
N SER A 33 -43.07 32.14 -9.27
CA SER A 33 -42.80 30.71 -9.42
C SER A 33 -41.67 30.34 -8.45
N PRO A 34 -41.77 29.25 -7.67
CA PRO A 34 -40.66 28.80 -6.84
C PRO A 34 -39.45 28.51 -7.73
N PRO A 35 -38.22 28.80 -7.27
CA PRO A 35 -37.02 28.50 -8.05
C PRO A 35 -36.98 26.99 -8.34
N PRO A 36 -36.57 26.57 -9.55
CA PRO A 36 -36.28 25.18 -9.80
C PRO A 36 -35.23 24.71 -8.77
N PRO A 37 -35.30 23.47 -8.27
CA PRO A 37 -34.24 22.94 -7.42
C PRO A 37 -32.90 23.11 -8.13
N PRO A 38 -31.81 23.40 -7.39
CA PRO A 38 -30.49 23.47 -8.00
C PRO A 38 -30.27 22.18 -8.77
N ARG A 39 -30.00 22.30 -10.07
CA ARG A 39 -29.47 21.18 -10.85
C ARG A 39 -28.23 20.70 -10.11
N ASP A 40 -28.20 19.42 -9.80
CA ASP A 40 -27.06 18.72 -9.23
C ASP A 40 -25.78 19.27 -9.87
N ALA A 41 -24.97 19.94 -9.05
CA ALA A 41 -23.63 20.30 -9.45
C ALA A 41 -22.93 18.97 -9.72
N GLY A 42 -22.65 18.69 -10.99
CA GLY A 42 -21.73 17.62 -11.35
C GLY A 42 -20.45 17.78 -10.53
N PRO A 43 -19.81 16.68 -10.12
CA PRO A 43 -18.66 16.73 -9.22
C PRO A 43 -17.60 17.70 -9.78
N ALA A 44 -17.17 18.63 -8.93
CA ALA A 44 -16.19 19.63 -9.28
C ALA A 44 -14.87 18.95 -9.65
N LEU A 45 -14.25 19.39 -10.74
CA LEU A 45 -12.97 18.87 -11.23
C LEU A 45 -11.85 19.25 -10.24
N CYS A 46 -11.24 18.23 -9.64
CA CYS A 46 -10.16 18.35 -8.66
C CYS A 46 -8.81 18.72 -9.31
N PRO A 47 -7.90 19.38 -8.57
CA PRO A 47 -6.55 19.70 -9.04
C PRO A 47 -5.68 18.44 -9.19
N ARG A 48 -4.80 18.46 -10.21
CA ARG A 48 -3.83 17.41 -10.55
C ARG A 48 -2.67 17.35 -9.56
N GLU A 49 -2.38 16.16 -9.02
CA GLU A 49 -1.02 15.76 -8.67
C GLU A 49 -0.60 14.62 -9.61
N GLY A 50 0.63 14.70 -10.13
CA GLY A 50 1.14 13.83 -11.20
C GLY A 50 1.36 12.37 -10.78
N PRO A 51 1.72 11.50 -11.73
CA PRO A 51 2.10 10.11 -11.42
C PRO A 51 3.26 10.07 -10.41
N LEU A 52 3.25 9.03 -9.57
CA LEU A 52 4.30 8.69 -8.60
C LEU A 52 5.67 8.54 -9.30
N ASP A 53 6.43 9.62 -9.32
CA ASP A 53 7.79 9.69 -9.84
C ASP A 53 8.78 9.16 -8.80
N ALA A 54 9.18 7.90 -8.96
CA ALA A 54 10.34 7.37 -8.26
C ALA A 54 11.61 8.01 -8.86
N GLN A 55 12.29 8.87 -8.11
CA GLN A 55 13.61 9.37 -8.52
C GLN A 55 14.67 8.30 -8.24
N VAL A 56 15.51 7.98 -9.24
CA VAL A 56 16.75 7.21 -9.09
C VAL A 56 17.84 7.91 -9.90
N PRO A 57 18.96 8.32 -9.26
CA PRO A 57 20.15 7.48 -9.28
C PRO A 57 20.79 7.32 -7.89
N LEU A 58 21.03 6.07 -7.48
CA LEU A 58 21.73 5.72 -6.25
C LEU A 58 23.26 5.66 -6.47
N ARG A 59 24.00 6.34 -5.60
CA ARG A 59 25.32 5.85 -5.18
C ARG A 59 25.07 4.89 -4.01
N SER A 60 26.02 4.00 -3.73
CA SER A 60 25.98 3.18 -2.52
C SER A 60 26.90 3.81 -1.49
N ILE A 61 26.38 4.23 -0.35
CA ILE A 61 27.15 4.57 0.83
C ILE A 61 26.79 3.56 1.93
N ASP A 62 27.84 3.12 2.61
CA ASP A 62 27.82 2.15 3.71
C ASP A 62 27.20 2.79 4.97
N LEU A 63 25.87 2.69 5.15
CA LEU A 63 25.18 3.15 6.36
C LEU A 63 24.65 1.96 7.17
N CYS A 64 24.82 2.04 8.48
CA CYS A 64 24.46 0.98 9.42
C CYS A 64 23.27 1.47 10.27
N ALA A 65 22.32 0.58 10.55
CA ALA A 65 21.05 0.96 11.15
C ALA A 65 20.75 0.16 12.42
N ASP A 66 20.10 0.80 13.38
CA ASP A 66 19.53 0.17 14.58
C ASP A 66 18.11 -0.38 14.31
N GLY A 67 17.48 0.04 13.20
CA GLY A 67 16.17 -0.41 12.78
C GLY A 67 15.75 0.10 11.41
N ILE A 68 14.87 -0.66 10.76
CA ILE A 68 14.13 -0.25 9.56
C ILE A 68 12.65 -0.43 9.87
N VAL A 69 11.86 0.63 9.67
CA VAL A 69 10.42 0.64 9.94
C VAL A 69 9.68 0.99 8.65
N PRO A 70 8.90 0.04 8.08
CA PRO A 70 8.18 0.33 6.84
C PRO A 70 7.11 1.39 7.05
N SER A 71 7.05 2.31 6.10
CA SER A 71 6.06 3.38 6.03
C SER A 71 5.22 3.28 4.77
N GLY A 72 5.53 2.38 3.84
CA GLY A 72 4.69 2.14 2.67
C GLY A 72 5.02 0.86 1.91
N LEU A 73 3.98 0.22 1.40
CA LEU A 73 4.03 -1.03 0.64
C LEU A 73 3.12 -0.89 -0.59
N GLY A 74 3.56 -1.30 -1.77
CA GLY A 74 2.69 -1.32 -2.94
C GLY A 74 3.19 -2.18 -4.10
N LEU A 75 2.27 -2.60 -4.95
CA LEU A 75 2.51 -3.30 -6.21
C LEU A 75 1.90 -2.51 -7.35
N ARG A 76 2.63 -2.33 -8.44
CA ARG A 76 2.19 -1.58 -9.61
C ARG A 76 2.63 -2.25 -10.91
N TRP A 77 1.72 -2.34 -11.87
CA TRP A 77 1.99 -2.81 -13.23
C TRP A 77 1.94 -1.66 -14.24
N GLN A 78 2.84 -1.68 -15.21
CA GLN A 78 3.00 -0.57 -16.14
C GLN A 78 1.83 -0.43 -17.10
N ARG A 79 1.32 -1.55 -17.64
CA ARG A 79 0.37 -1.54 -18.75
C ARG A 79 -0.95 -2.22 -18.41
N GLN A 80 -0.96 -3.29 -17.65
CA GLN A 80 -2.11 -4.19 -17.54
C GLN A 80 -2.46 -4.44 -16.09
N ALA A 81 -3.76 -4.41 -15.81
CA ALA A 81 -4.28 -4.90 -14.54
C ALA A 81 -4.24 -6.45 -14.50
N GLN A 82 -3.86 -6.98 -13.35
CA GLN A 82 -3.54 -8.37 -13.09
C GLN A 82 -4.52 -9.03 -12.11
N PHE A 83 -4.64 -10.34 -12.24
CA PHE A 83 -5.12 -11.18 -11.15
C PHE A 83 -4.03 -11.40 -10.10
N PHE A 84 -4.41 -11.73 -8.87
CA PHE A 84 -3.47 -12.02 -7.79
C PHE A 84 -3.58 -13.50 -7.40
N ALA A 85 -2.56 -14.28 -7.73
CA ALA A 85 -2.39 -15.64 -7.21
C ALA A 85 -1.48 -15.61 -5.98
N GLU A 86 -0.41 -14.84 -6.09
CA GLU A 86 0.60 -14.61 -5.07
C GLU A 86 1.07 -13.17 -5.10
N ALA A 87 1.36 -12.63 -3.92
CA ALA A 87 1.93 -11.31 -3.75
C ALA A 87 2.77 -11.27 -2.47
N ALA A 88 4.06 -11.00 -2.60
CA ALA A 88 4.98 -10.78 -1.50
C ALA A 88 5.58 -9.38 -1.60
N ILE A 89 5.52 -8.62 -0.51
CA ILE A 89 6.38 -7.47 -0.26
C ILE A 89 6.90 -7.62 1.14
N SER A 90 8.19 -7.88 1.27
CA SER A 90 8.79 -8.05 2.57
C SER A 90 10.25 -7.69 2.59
N LEU A 91 10.75 -7.39 3.79
CA LEU A 91 12.17 -7.21 4.02
C LEU A 91 12.81 -8.53 4.41
N ASP A 92 13.97 -8.79 3.81
CA ASP A 92 14.95 -9.76 4.28
C ASP A 92 16.17 -9.03 4.82
N LEU A 93 16.53 -9.33 6.05
CA LEU A 93 17.72 -8.77 6.71
C LEU A 93 18.88 -9.73 6.49
N THR A 94 19.73 -9.41 5.51
CA THR A 94 20.92 -10.20 5.21
C THR A 94 22.11 -9.79 6.07
N ASP A 95 23.00 -10.73 6.38
CA ASP A 95 24.33 -10.51 7.00
C ASP A 95 25.34 -9.83 6.04
N ASN A 96 24.89 -9.00 5.10
CA ASN A 96 25.79 -8.18 4.30
C ASN A 96 26.28 -7.04 5.19
N VAL A 97 27.60 -6.98 5.44
CA VAL A 97 28.21 -5.96 6.30
C VAL A 97 28.88 -4.89 5.44
N PRO A 98 28.31 -3.67 5.35
CA PRO A 98 28.95 -2.51 4.77
C PRO A 98 30.31 -2.30 5.43
N ALA A 99 31.31 -1.92 4.65
CA ALA A 99 32.63 -1.68 5.18
C ALA A 99 32.58 -0.55 6.21
N GLY A 100 32.98 -0.82 7.46
CA GLY A 100 33.06 0.19 8.51
C GLY A 100 31.86 0.29 9.45
N CYS A 101 30.89 -0.64 9.40
CA CYS A 101 29.85 -0.65 10.43
C CYS A 101 30.42 -0.81 11.84
N PRO A 102 29.98 0.02 12.81
CA PRO A 102 30.38 -0.16 14.19
C PRO A 102 29.89 -1.52 14.68
N SER A 103 30.62 -2.12 15.63
CA SER A 103 30.26 -3.42 16.20
C SER A 103 28.87 -3.44 16.84
N GLY A 104 28.32 -2.26 17.15
CA GLY A 104 26.98 -2.06 17.73
C GLY A 104 25.81 -2.03 16.75
N ALA A 105 26.02 -1.89 15.43
CA ALA A 105 24.91 -1.81 14.49
C ALA A 105 24.17 -3.15 14.36
N THR A 106 22.85 -3.13 14.49
CA THR A 106 21.98 -4.33 14.44
C THR A 106 21.63 -4.74 13.03
N ILE A 107 21.43 -3.77 12.13
CA ILE A 107 21.15 -3.99 10.73
C ILE A 107 22.35 -3.51 9.92
N ARG A 108 22.95 -4.46 9.23
CA ARG A 108 24.13 -4.24 8.41
C ARG A 108 23.75 -4.24 6.92
N GLY A 109 22.73 -4.98 6.52
CA GLY A 109 22.15 -4.85 5.18
C GLY A 109 20.68 -5.25 5.17
N ALA A 110 19.96 -4.81 4.14
CA ALA A 110 18.58 -5.19 3.93
C ALA A 110 18.27 -5.31 2.45
N THR A 111 17.44 -6.30 2.13
CA THR A 111 16.99 -6.59 0.78
C THR A 111 15.47 -6.60 0.78
N LEU A 112 14.87 -5.84 -0.13
CA LEU A 112 13.46 -5.96 -0.45
C LEU A 112 13.26 -7.24 -1.26
N VAL A 113 12.44 -8.13 -0.73
CA VAL A 113 11.91 -9.28 -1.46
C VAL A 113 10.55 -8.90 -1.99
N SER A 114 10.41 -8.94 -3.31
CA SER A 114 9.13 -8.75 -3.99
C SER A 114 8.84 -9.88 -4.95
N GLU A 115 7.62 -10.41 -4.88
CA GLU A 115 7.12 -11.47 -5.74
C GLU A 115 5.68 -11.17 -6.09
N ALA A 116 5.28 -11.44 -7.32
CA ALA A 116 3.87 -11.60 -7.60
C ALA A 116 3.71 -12.59 -8.75
N SER A 117 2.94 -13.66 -8.51
CA SER A 117 2.42 -14.47 -9.60
C SER A 117 1.04 -13.94 -9.97
N ALA A 118 0.94 -13.50 -11.22
CA ALA A 118 -0.18 -12.74 -11.74
C ALA A 118 -0.55 -13.25 -13.13
N GLY A 119 -1.78 -13.75 -13.27
CA GLY A 119 -2.36 -14.00 -14.58
C GLY A 119 -2.78 -12.68 -15.25
N THR A 120 -2.35 -12.47 -16.50
CA THR A 120 -2.88 -11.38 -17.34
C THR A 120 -3.96 -11.88 -18.30
N LEU A 121 -4.88 -10.98 -18.68
CA LEU A 121 -5.84 -11.20 -19.76
C LEU A 121 -5.25 -10.99 -21.17
N ALA A 122 -4.01 -10.55 -21.27
CA ALA A 122 -3.39 -10.18 -22.55
C ALA A 122 -2.12 -11.00 -22.85
N VAL A 123 -1.78 -11.06 -24.13
CA VAL A 123 -0.71 -11.93 -24.68
C VAL A 123 0.70 -11.36 -24.45
N MET A 124 0.81 -10.19 -23.81
CA MET A 124 2.07 -9.44 -23.70
C MET A 124 2.57 -9.46 -22.25
N PRO A 125 3.87 -9.75 -22.02
CA PRO A 125 4.45 -9.60 -20.69
C PRO A 125 4.35 -8.14 -20.23
N ASP A 126 3.92 -7.95 -18.99
CA ASP A 126 3.91 -6.64 -18.36
C ASP A 126 4.93 -6.58 -17.23
N VAL A 127 5.52 -5.40 -17.03
CA VAL A 127 6.55 -5.21 -16.02
C VAL A 127 5.88 -4.69 -14.76
N GLY A 128 5.93 -5.49 -13.70
CA GLY A 128 5.50 -5.09 -12.37
C GLY A 128 6.65 -4.44 -11.59
N VAL A 129 6.30 -3.56 -10.65
CA VAL A 129 7.22 -2.90 -9.72
C VAL A 129 6.61 -2.93 -8.34
N ALA A 130 7.37 -3.40 -7.36
CA ALA A 130 7.08 -3.24 -5.95
C ALA A 130 7.62 -1.89 -5.47
N LEU A 131 6.79 -1.16 -4.75
CA LEU A 131 7.11 0.12 -4.13
C LEU A 131 7.24 -0.10 -2.63
N PHE A 132 8.30 0.41 -2.04
CA PHE A 132 8.59 0.23 -0.63
C PHE A 132 9.14 1.52 -0.03
N ASP A 133 8.41 2.10 0.91
CA ASP A 133 8.79 3.30 1.65
C ASP A 133 9.10 2.89 3.10
N TYR A 134 10.17 3.44 3.67
CA TYR A 134 10.65 3.04 5.00
C TYR A 134 11.43 4.13 5.69
N GLN A 135 11.47 4.03 7.02
CA GLN A 135 12.32 4.84 7.88
C GLN A 135 13.53 4.02 8.33
N VAL A 136 14.73 4.56 8.13
CA VAL A 136 15.97 4.02 8.66
C VAL A 136 16.31 4.74 9.97
N ILE A 137 16.44 3.98 11.05
CA ILE A 137 16.99 4.46 12.33
C ILE A 137 18.50 4.22 12.25
N ALA A 138 19.29 5.28 12.11
CA ALA A 138 20.74 5.15 12.04
C ALA A 138 21.30 4.52 13.32
N ALA A 139 22.41 3.80 13.20
CA ALA A 139 23.12 3.27 14.35
C ALA A 139 23.65 4.42 15.22
N SER A 140 23.45 4.35 16.53
CA SER A 140 24.06 5.31 17.46
C SER A 140 25.58 5.11 17.56
N ASP A 141 26.36 6.19 17.45
CA ASP A 141 27.79 6.21 17.78
C ASP A 141 28.04 6.17 19.30
N VAL A 142 26.98 6.27 20.11
CA VAL A 142 27.07 6.27 21.57
C VAL A 142 27.21 4.83 22.08
N PRO A 143 28.31 4.46 22.76
CA PRO A 143 28.46 3.13 23.33
C PRO A 143 27.40 2.88 24.40
N ALA A 144 26.84 1.67 24.42
CA ALA A 144 25.86 1.27 25.43
C ALA A 144 26.40 1.56 26.84
N PRO A 145 25.62 2.22 27.72
CA PRO A 145 26.03 2.41 29.10
C PRO A 145 26.28 1.02 29.73
N ASP A 146 27.43 0.88 30.38
CA ASP A 146 27.85 -0.28 31.17
C ASP A 146 28.12 -1.61 30.44
N GLY A 147 28.70 -1.58 29.24
CA GLY A 147 29.23 -2.80 28.60
C GLY A 147 28.16 -3.84 28.24
N GLY A 148 26.90 -3.42 28.21
CA GLY A 148 25.77 -4.20 27.70
C GLY A 148 25.81 -4.33 26.18
N ALA A 149 25.01 -5.26 25.66
CA ALA A 149 24.77 -5.38 24.22
C ALA A 149 24.24 -4.05 23.65
N PRO A 150 24.53 -3.70 22.38
CA PRO A 150 23.89 -2.57 21.73
C PRO A 150 22.37 -2.66 21.92
N THR A 151 21.74 -1.55 22.29
CA THR A 151 20.28 -1.49 22.44
C THR A 151 19.66 -1.51 21.06
N ALA A 152 19.39 -2.71 20.54
CA ALA A 152 18.57 -2.86 19.35
C ALA A 152 17.29 -2.05 19.54
N ARG A 153 16.91 -1.27 18.53
CA ARG A 153 15.67 -0.48 18.58
C ARG A 153 14.49 -1.24 18.02
N THR A 154 14.75 -2.29 17.25
CA THR A 154 13.71 -3.08 16.59
C THR A 154 13.93 -4.58 16.71
N ALA A 155 12.83 -5.33 16.73
CA ALA A 155 12.78 -6.77 16.58
C ALA A 155 11.73 -7.12 15.53
N ARG A 156 11.81 -8.29 14.91
CA ARG A 156 10.90 -8.69 13.84
C ARG A 156 10.25 -10.01 14.14
N GLY A 157 8.99 -10.13 13.77
CA GLY A 157 8.21 -11.34 13.90
C GLY A 157 7.35 -11.57 12.67
N ARG A 158 6.73 -12.75 12.64
CA ARG A 158 5.76 -13.10 11.62
C ARG A 158 4.67 -13.98 12.20
N ALA A 159 3.50 -13.91 11.59
CA ALA A 159 2.38 -14.79 11.87
C ALA A 159 1.78 -15.28 10.56
N THR A 160 1.42 -16.57 10.50
CA THR A 160 0.71 -17.14 9.36
C THR A 160 -0.78 -17.19 9.69
N VAL A 161 -1.58 -16.46 8.93
CA VAL A 161 -3.04 -16.47 8.97
C VAL A 161 -3.56 -17.37 7.85
N GLU A 162 -4.28 -18.42 8.24
CA GLU A 162 -5.05 -19.22 7.31
C GLU A 162 -6.45 -18.62 7.16
N LEU A 163 -6.90 -18.39 5.93
CA LEU A 163 -8.23 -17.89 5.62
C LEU A 163 -9.04 -19.06 5.05
N ALA A 164 -9.96 -19.58 5.86
CA ALA A 164 -10.77 -20.73 5.46
C ALA A 164 -11.63 -20.40 4.22
N SER A 165 -12.07 -21.43 3.49
CA SER A 165 -12.99 -21.24 2.36
C SER A 165 -14.26 -20.52 2.81
N GLY A 166 -14.62 -19.44 2.12
CA GLY A 166 -15.77 -18.61 2.46
C GLY A 166 -15.54 -17.55 3.55
N GLU A 167 -14.42 -17.58 4.27
CA GLU A 167 -14.07 -16.55 5.25
C GLU A 167 -13.30 -15.40 4.59
N ALA A 168 -13.65 -14.16 4.91
CA ALA A 168 -12.98 -12.98 4.40
C ALA A 168 -11.68 -12.64 5.15
N SER A 169 -11.65 -12.99 6.43
CA SER A 169 -10.59 -12.63 7.36
C SER A 169 -10.28 -13.78 8.31
N GLY A 170 -9.09 -13.73 8.89
CA GLY A 170 -8.62 -14.68 9.89
C GLY A 170 -7.61 -14.02 10.80
N GLU A 171 -7.27 -14.69 11.91
CA GLU A 171 -6.33 -14.20 12.90
C GLU A 171 -5.28 -15.25 13.25
N ALA A 172 -4.09 -14.78 13.62
CA ALA A 172 -3.01 -15.63 14.10
C ALA A 172 -2.18 -14.89 15.14
N ILE A 173 -1.37 -15.63 15.89
CA ILE A 173 -0.41 -15.08 16.85
C ILE A 173 1.00 -15.38 16.35
N GLY A 174 1.84 -14.35 16.28
CA GLY A 174 3.28 -14.45 16.10
C GLY A 174 3.98 -14.17 17.42
N LEU A 175 5.14 -14.78 17.63
CA LEU A 175 5.97 -14.59 18.82
C LEU A 175 7.26 -13.88 18.44
N VAL A 176 7.73 -13.00 19.33
CA VAL A 176 9.03 -12.33 19.22
C VAL A 176 9.78 -12.53 20.53
N ASP A 177 11.01 -13.04 20.42
CA ASP A 177 11.94 -13.12 21.53
C ASP A 177 12.60 -11.75 21.74
N LEU A 178 12.07 -11.01 22.72
CA LEU A 178 12.56 -9.70 23.13
C LEU A 178 13.95 -9.79 23.75
N ALA A 179 14.28 -10.84 24.49
CA ALA A 179 15.60 -10.98 25.12
C ALA A 179 16.70 -11.19 24.06
N ALA A 180 16.50 -12.12 23.14
CA ALA A 180 17.41 -12.37 22.03
C ALA A 180 17.54 -11.15 21.11
N SER A 181 16.48 -10.33 21.05
CA SER A 181 16.46 -9.09 20.27
C SER A 181 16.93 -7.86 21.05
N GLY A 182 17.36 -7.99 22.32
CA GLY A 182 17.82 -6.85 23.14
C GLY A 182 16.73 -5.85 23.56
N LEU A 183 15.46 -6.24 23.48
CA LEU A 183 14.27 -5.44 23.79
C LEU A 183 13.58 -5.80 25.13
N ALA A 184 14.08 -6.78 25.88
CA ALA A 184 13.46 -7.21 27.14
C ALA A 184 13.20 -6.03 28.10
N GLY A 185 14.16 -5.12 28.23
CA GLY A 185 14.09 -3.93 29.10
C GLY A 185 13.33 -2.73 28.54
N ALA A 186 12.79 -2.78 27.31
CA ALA A 186 12.04 -1.66 26.74
C ALA A 186 10.75 -1.42 27.55
N SER A 187 10.53 -0.20 28.04
CA SER A 187 9.32 0.13 28.81
C SER A 187 8.06 0.02 27.96
N GLU A 188 8.12 0.53 26.73
CA GLU A 188 6.99 0.58 25.81
C GLU A 188 7.38 0.00 24.45
N LEU A 189 6.41 -0.63 23.80
CA LEU A 189 6.60 -1.30 22.51
C LEU A 189 5.51 -0.87 21.53
N VAL A 190 5.94 -0.54 20.31
CA VAL A 190 5.05 -0.29 19.18
C VAL A 190 5.22 -1.41 18.18
N VAL A 191 4.13 -1.94 17.64
CA VAL A 191 4.18 -2.99 16.62
C VAL A 191 3.54 -2.49 15.36
N ALA A 192 4.29 -2.51 14.26
CA ALA A 192 3.87 -2.05 12.95
C ALA A 192 4.00 -3.18 11.91
N ILE A 193 3.25 -3.04 10.83
CA ILE A 193 3.28 -3.94 9.67
C ILE A 193 4.62 -3.73 8.96
N ASP A 194 5.33 -4.83 8.76
CA ASP A 194 6.66 -4.84 8.13
C ASP A 194 6.62 -5.35 6.67
N GLY A 195 5.58 -6.10 6.35
CA GLY A 195 5.40 -6.69 5.03
C GLY A 195 4.34 -7.78 5.06
N PHE A 196 4.03 -8.32 3.90
CA PHE A 196 3.08 -9.41 3.77
C PHE A 196 3.42 -10.32 2.59
N ASP A 197 3.09 -11.60 2.77
CA ASP A 197 3.06 -12.59 1.69
C ASP A 197 1.65 -13.16 1.62
N LEU A 198 0.94 -12.93 0.52
CA LEU A 198 -0.36 -13.49 0.24
C LEU A 198 -0.20 -14.60 -0.79
N THR A 199 -0.74 -15.77 -0.48
CA THR A 199 -0.79 -16.91 -1.39
C THR A 199 -2.21 -17.45 -1.47
N THR A 200 -2.60 -17.84 -2.67
CA THR A 200 -3.87 -18.52 -2.91
C THR A 200 -3.60 -19.93 -3.43
N ASP A 201 -4.06 -20.93 -2.68
CA ASP A 201 -3.99 -22.33 -3.07
C ASP A 201 -5.37 -22.79 -3.52
N LEU A 202 -5.45 -23.24 -4.76
CA LEU A 202 -6.65 -23.78 -5.34
C LEU A 202 -6.48 -25.30 -5.54
N PRO A 203 -6.95 -26.13 -4.60
CA PRO A 203 -6.87 -27.57 -4.76
C PRO A 203 -7.78 -28.01 -5.91
N GLN A 204 -7.18 -28.52 -7.01
CA GLN A 204 -7.91 -29.02 -8.19
C GLN A 204 -9.01 -30.01 -7.77
N GLY A 205 -10.26 -29.72 -8.15
CA GLY A 205 -11.45 -30.46 -7.71
C GLY A 205 -12.54 -30.51 -8.77
N SER A 206 -13.59 -31.29 -8.52
CA SER A 206 -14.75 -31.44 -9.43
C SER A 206 -15.72 -30.26 -9.41
N ASP A 207 -15.59 -29.36 -8.43
CA ASP A 207 -16.57 -28.31 -8.12
C ASP A 207 -16.44 -27.07 -9.03
N TYR A 208 -15.42 -27.02 -9.87
CA TYR A 208 -15.21 -26.00 -10.89
C TYR A 208 -14.57 -26.65 -12.13
N PRO A 209 -14.71 -26.07 -13.34
CA PRO A 209 -14.16 -26.66 -14.55
C PRO A 209 -12.66 -26.91 -14.41
N PRO A 210 -12.11 -28.04 -14.93
CA PRO A 210 -10.67 -28.34 -14.93
C PRO A 210 -9.78 -27.31 -15.65
N ALA A 211 -10.41 -26.29 -16.23
CA ALA A 211 -9.81 -25.29 -17.10
C ALA A 211 -9.51 -23.96 -16.40
N TRP A 212 -9.81 -23.76 -15.11
CA TRP A 212 -9.29 -22.60 -14.37
C TRP A 212 -7.89 -22.91 -13.83
N PRO A 213 -6.84 -22.29 -14.38
CA PRO A 213 -5.49 -22.57 -13.94
C PRO A 213 -5.21 -21.75 -12.66
N ALA A 214 -4.87 -22.45 -11.58
CA ALA A 214 -4.73 -21.87 -10.24
C ALA A 214 -3.67 -20.75 -10.17
N ASP A 215 -2.65 -20.86 -11.03
CA ASP A 215 -1.57 -19.89 -11.21
C ASP A 215 -2.05 -18.54 -11.77
N ARG A 216 -3.26 -18.45 -12.33
CA ARG A 216 -3.79 -17.17 -12.80
C ARG A 216 -4.26 -16.28 -11.66
N GLY A 217 -4.63 -16.81 -10.50
CA GLY A 217 -5.07 -16.00 -9.37
C GLY A 217 -6.51 -15.49 -9.48
N PHE A 218 -6.84 -14.48 -8.67
CA PHE A 218 -8.20 -14.01 -8.49
C PHE A 218 -8.34 -12.50 -8.68
N ALA A 219 -9.53 -12.08 -9.13
CA ALA A 219 -9.95 -10.69 -9.04
C ALA A 219 -10.06 -10.30 -7.57
N MET A 220 -9.63 -9.11 -7.21
CA MET A 220 -9.61 -8.69 -5.83
C MET A 220 -10.77 -7.76 -5.53
N ARG A 221 -11.35 -7.92 -4.34
CA ARG A 221 -12.35 -7.01 -3.76
C ARG A 221 -11.83 -6.32 -2.52
N ALA A 222 -11.14 -7.03 -1.63
CA ALA A 222 -10.57 -6.41 -0.45
C ALA A 222 -9.23 -7.02 -0.05
N LEU A 223 -8.37 -6.19 0.52
CA LEU A 223 -7.13 -6.55 1.18
C LEU A 223 -6.99 -5.74 2.46
N GLY A 224 -6.59 -6.38 3.56
CA GLY A 224 -6.32 -5.68 4.80
C GLY A 224 -5.44 -6.47 5.75
N ILE A 225 -4.69 -5.76 6.58
CA ILE A 225 -3.82 -6.31 7.62
C ILE A 225 -3.98 -5.42 8.85
N GLU A 226 -3.99 -6.04 10.02
CA GLU A 226 -4.13 -5.34 11.30
C GLU A 226 -3.29 -6.00 12.38
N ILE A 227 -2.57 -5.20 13.15
CA ILE A 227 -1.99 -5.58 14.42
C ILE A 227 -3.06 -5.40 15.50
N VAL A 228 -3.74 -6.49 15.86
CA VAL A 228 -4.90 -6.47 16.77
C VAL A 228 -4.46 -6.18 18.21
N SER A 229 -3.37 -6.81 18.64
CA SER A 229 -2.83 -6.61 19.99
C SER A 229 -1.38 -7.08 20.08
N ALA A 230 -0.59 -6.43 20.92
CA ALA A 230 0.73 -6.90 21.33
C ALA A 230 0.74 -7.02 22.86
N THR A 231 0.98 -8.21 23.38
CA THR A 231 0.98 -8.50 24.80
C THR A 231 2.25 -9.23 25.16
N ARG A 232 2.98 -8.72 26.16
CA ARG A 232 4.09 -9.45 26.78
C ARG A 232 3.50 -10.68 27.47
N ASP A 233 3.96 -11.87 27.06
CA ASP A 233 3.58 -13.13 27.70
C ASP A 233 4.44 -13.34 28.96
N ASP A 234 5.72 -12.98 28.86
CA ASP A 234 6.68 -12.81 29.94
C ASP A 234 7.62 -11.62 29.63
N ASP A 235 8.66 -11.41 30.44
CA ASP A 235 9.62 -10.31 30.26
C ASP A 235 10.42 -10.44 28.95
N ASP A 236 10.52 -11.65 28.40
CA ASP A 236 11.39 -12.01 27.28
C ASP A 236 10.63 -12.27 25.98
N THR A 237 9.30 -12.40 26.02
CA THR A 237 8.49 -12.79 24.85
C THR A 237 7.31 -11.87 24.63
N LEU A 238 7.16 -11.39 23.40
CA LEU A 238 5.98 -10.65 22.94
C LEU A 238 5.10 -11.53 22.06
N ALA A 239 3.83 -11.70 22.46
CA ALA A 239 2.79 -12.29 21.64
C ALA A 239 2.06 -11.20 20.86
N VAL A 240 2.15 -11.25 19.53
CA VAL A 240 1.50 -10.29 18.61
C VAL A 240 0.37 -11.01 17.90
N ARG A 241 -0.87 -10.58 18.17
CA ARG A 241 -2.05 -11.03 17.42
C ARG A 241 -2.22 -10.16 16.19
N VAL A 242 -2.30 -10.81 15.03
CA VAL A 242 -2.54 -10.15 13.75
C VAL A 242 -3.83 -10.65 13.14
N ARG A 243 -4.45 -9.81 12.32
CA ARG A 243 -5.57 -10.16 11.45
C ARG A 243 -5.16 -9.90 10.00
N ALA A 244 -5.54 -10.79 9.10
CA ALA A 244 -5.46 -10.57 7.67
C ALA A 244 -6.85 -10.69 7.06
N ARG A 245 -7.16 -9.85 6.07
CA ARG A 245 -8.36 -9.87 5.24
C ARG A 245 -7.94 -9.99 3.79
N PHE A 246 -8.48 -10.97 3.08
CA PHE A 246 -8.36 -11.05 1.63
C PHE A 246 -9.65 -11.62 1.04
N GLU A 247 -10.30 -10.82 0.22
CA GLU A 247 -11.56 -11.18 -0.41
C GLU A 247 -11.41 -11.16 -1.94
N PRO A 248 -11.57 -12.31 -2.60
CA PRO A 248 -11.73 -12.31 -4.04
C PRO A 248 -13.11 -11.76 -4.42
N GLY A 249 -13.20 -11.06 -5.54
CA GLY A 249 -14.47 -10.60 -6.10
C GLY A 249 -14.88 -11.38 -7.35
N GLU A 250 -16.15 -11.32 -7.69
CA GLU A 250 -16.74 -11.90 -8.90
C GLU A 250 -16.44 -11.00 -10.11
N LEU A 251 -15.97 -11.61 -11.20
CA LEU A 251 -15.76 -10.88 -12.45
C LEU A 251 -17.10 -10.73 -13.16
N GLN A 252 -17.59 -9.49 -13.32
CA GLN A 252 -18.84 -9.24 -14.04
C GLN A 252 -18.82 -9.64 -15.55
N ARG A 253 -17.70 -10.15 -16.08
CA ARG A 253 -17.58 -10.73 -17.44
C ARG A 253 -17.68 -12.26 -17.43
N ALA A 254 -18.63 -12.79 -16.66
CA ALA A 254 -18.84 -14.21 -16.37
C ALA A 254 -18.80 -15.16 -17.58
N VAL A 255 -19.19 -14.71 -18.78
CA VAL A 255 -19.26 -15.57 -19.99
C VAL A 255 -17.88 -16.07 -20.45
N LEU A 256 -16.79 -15.36 -20.14
CA LEU A 256 -15.43 -15.79 -20.52
C LEU A 256 -14.73 -16.62 -19.43
N TYR A 257 -15.26 -16.63 -18.20
CA TYR A 257 -14.56 -17.12 -17.01
C TYR A 257 -15.50 -17.83 -16.03
N GLU A 258 -16.41 -18.66 -16.54
CA GLU A 258 -17.42 -19.38 -15.76
C GLU A 258 -16.83 -20.23 -14.61
N GLY A 259 -15.53 -20.56 -14.66
CA GLY A 259 -14.80 -21.24 -13.58
C GLY A 259 -14.19 -20.35 -12.50
N HIS A 260 -14.01 -19.04 -12.74
CA HIS A 260 -13.34 -18.12 -11.81
C HIS A 260 -14.10 -17.97 -10.49
N ASP A 261 -15.39 -17.66 -10.56
CA ASP A 261 -16.19 -17.37 -9.35
C ASP A 261 -16.45 -18.62 -8.51
N LEU A 262 -16.46 -19.81 -9.13
CA LEU A 262 -16.52 -21.07 -8.41
C LEU A 262 -15.19 -21.38 -7.74
N ALA A 263 -14.07 -21.20 -8.47
CA ALA A 263 -12.73 -21.39 -7.94
C ALA A 263 -12.44 -20.46 -6.76
N SER A 264 -12.82 -19.18 -6.83
CA SER A 264 -12.56 -18.19 -5.78
C SER A 264 -13.25 -18.51 -4.46
N ARG A 265 -14.44 -19.15 -4.51
CA ARG A 265 -15.19 -19.57 -3.32
C ARG A 265 -14.50 -20.71 -2.55
N VAL A 266 -13.82 -21.60 -3.26
CA VAL A 266 -13.19 -22.81 -2.67
C VAL A 266 -11.68 -22.66 -2.47
N ALA A 267 -11.09 -21.59 -2.99
CA ALA A 267 -9.66 -21.30 -2.81
C ALA A 267 -9.31 -21.14 -1.33
N ARG A 268 -8.31 -21.91 -0.90
CA ARG A 268 -7.63 -21.71 0.38
C ARG A 268 -6.71 -20.52 0.21
N ARG A 269 -6.69 -19.64 1.19
CA ARG A 269 -5.88 -18.43 1.13
C ARG A 269 -5.05 -18.38 2.39
N ARG A 270 -3.79 -18.02 2.25
CA ARG A 270 -2.84 -17.93 3.34
C ARG A 270 -2.13 -16.58 3.25
N ALA A 271 -2.11 -15.87 4.37
CA ALA A 271 -1.37 -14.63 4.51
C ALA A 271 -0.27 -14.81 5.56
N VAL A 272 0.98 -14.53 5.22
CA VAL A 272 2.06 -14.34 6.18
C VAL A 272 2.17 -12.86 6.44
N VAL A 273 1.76 -12.43 7.64
CA VAL A 273 1.94 -11.04 8.07
C VAL A 273 3.28 -10.95 8.76
N ARG A 274 4.15 -10.07 8.27
CA ARG A 274 5.41 -9.72 8.92
C ARG A 274 5.21 -8.42 9.68
N PHE A 275 5.80 -8.32 10.86
CA PHE A 275 5.68 -7.14 11.70
C PHE A 275 7.01 -6.81 12.39
N VAL A 276 7.19 -5.53 12.65
CA VAL A 276 8.33 -4.97 13.37
C VAL A 276 7.86 -4.45 14.72
N VAL A 277 8.57 -4.86 15.76
CA VAL A 277 8.44 -4.36 17.14
C VAL A 277 9.47 -3.27 17.31
N ILE A 278 9.07 -2.11 17.82
CA ILE A 278 9.89 -0.90 17.96
C ILE A 278 9.88 -0.51 19.43
N ALA A 279 11.06 -0.34 20.02
CA ALA A 279 11.19 0.20 21.37
C ALA A 279 10.80 1.67 21.39
N SER A 280 9.99 2.05 22.38
CA SER A 280 9.59 3.44 22.63
C SER A 280 9.86 3.77 24.09
N ASP A 281 10.23 5.03 24.36
CA ASP A 281 10.42 5.51 25.74
C ASP A 281 9.07 5.84 26.39
N VAL A 282 8.04 6.08 25.57
CA VAL A 282 6.68 6.46 25.98
C VAL A 282 5.63 5.60 25.28
N ALA A 283 4.43 5.56 25.85
CA ALA A 283 3.31 4.83 25.26
C ALA A 283 3.00 5.38 23.86
N PRO A 284 2.66 4.53 22.88
CA PRO A 284 2.43 4.96 21.51
C PRO A 284 1.22 5.89 21.37
N THR A 285 1.44 7.02 20.71
CA THR A 285 0.35 7.83 20.14
C THR A 285 -0.15 7.16 18.86
N ARG A 286 -1.48 7.08 18.71
CA ARG A 286 -2.13 6.46 17.54
C ARG A 286 -3.09 7.42 16.88
N GLY A 287 -3.28 7.25 15.58
CA GLY A 287 -4.27 7.98 14.82
C GLY A 287 -4.68 7.22 13.57
N SER A 288 -5.78 7.64 12.97
CA SER A 288 -6.44 6.92 11.88
C SER A 288 -6.95 7.88 10.83
N VAL A 289 -6.90 7.46 9.57
CA VAL A 289 -7.64 8.10 8.48
C VAL A 289 -8.59 7.09 7.86
N ALA A 290 -9.76 7.55 7.44
CA ALA A 290 -10.73 6.76 6.71
C ALA A 290 -11.38 7.63 5.64
N TYR A 291 -11.35 7.18 4.39
CA TYR A 291 -11.91 7.94 3.28
C TYR A 291 -12.40 7.02 2.17
N ARG A 292 -13.19 7.59 1.26
CA ARG A 292 -13.63 6.94 0.02
C ARG A 292 -13.20 7.78 -1.17
N TYR A 293 -12.80 7.13 -2.25
CA TYR A 293 -12.54 7.80 -3.52
C TYR A 293 -13.05 6.94 -4.68
N ALA A 294 -13.33 7.59 -5.81
CA ALA A 294 -13.87 6.93 -6.99
C ALA A 294 -13.00 7.25 -8.20
N SER A 295 -12.37 6.24 -8.80
CA SER A 295 -11.71 6.40 -10.10
C SER A 295 -12.77 6.30 -11.21
N GLU A 296 -12.90 7.35 -12.01
CA GLU A 296 -13.81 7.34 -13.14
C GLU A 296 -13.33 6.39 -14.25
N ARG A 297 -14.25 6.04 -15.15
CA ARG A 297 -13.98 5.22 -16.31
C ARG A 297 -13.11 5.98 -17.31
N SER A 298 -11.80 5.88 -17.19
CA SER A 298 -10.86 6.46 -18.15
C SER A 298 -11.02 5.78 -19.52
N LEU A 299 -11.62 6.48 -20.50
CA LEU A 299 -11.48 6.12 -21.91
C LEU A 299 -10.02 6.38 -22.31
N PRO A 300 -9.39 5.54 -23.15
CA PRO A 300 -7.96 5.64 -23.48
C PRO A 300 -7.54 6.93 -24.22
N LEU A 301 -8.46 7.89 -24.44
CA LEU A 301 -8.25 9.13 -25.18
C LEU A 301 -8.39 10.39 -24.33
N GLU A 302 -8.96 10.32 -23.13
CA GLU A 302 -9.11 11.47 -22.25
C GLU A 302 -8.15 11.29 -21.08
N GLY A 303 -7.00 11.97 -21.13
CA GLY A 303 -5.96 11.95 -20.11
C GLY A 303 -6.38 12.59 -18.77
N GLY A 304 -7.57 12.25 -18.28
CA GLY A 304 -8.02 12.55 -16.93
C GLY A 304 -7.17 11.81 -15.92
N ALA A 305 -6.80 12.49 -14.84
CA ALA A 305 -6.13 11.84 -13.72
C ALA A 305 -7.15 10.96 -12.98
N PRO A 306 -6.76 9.79 -12.46
CA PRO A 306 -7.62 9.03 -11.56
C PRO A 306 -7.93 9.91 -10.34
N CYS A 307 -9.22 10.06 -9.98
CA CYS A 307 -9.60 10.81 -8.79
C CYS A 307 -9.05 10.07 -7.56
N GLY A 308 -8.17 10.72 -6.81
CA GLY A 308 -7.66 10.25 -5.53
C GLY A 308 -8.22 11.10 -4.37
N PRO A 309 -7.98 10.69 -3.12
CA PRO A 309 -8.34 11.50 -1.96
C PRO A 309 -7.58 12.83 -1.98
N THR A 310 -8.17 13.86 -1.36
CA THR A 310 -7.51 15.15 -1.16
C THR A 310 -6.42 15.07 -0.10
N ALA A 311 -5.51 16.04 -0.08
CA ALA A 311 -4.47 16.13 0.94
C ALA A 311 -5.07 16.21 2.36
N ASP A 312 -6.18 16.93 2.54
CA ASP A 312 -6.83 17.08 3.84
C ASP A 312 -7.50 15.79 4.31
N GLU A 313 -8.08 14.98 3.41
CA GLU A 313 -8.69 13.68 3.73
C GLU A 313 -7.66 12.62 4.15
N THR A 314 -6.40 12.81 3.75
CA THR A 314 -5.28 11.90 4.08
C THR A 314 -4.39 12.43 5.18
N ALA A 315 -4.55 13.69 5.58
CA ALA A 315 -3.72 14.34 6.59
C ALA A 315 -3.90 13.69 7.97
N LEU A 316 -2.78 13.40 8.62
CA LEU A 316 -2.73 12.84 9.96
C LEU A 316 -1.68 13.58 10.79
N ALA A 317 -2.06 14.01 11.99
CA ALA A 317 -1.16 14.54 12.99
C ALA A 317 -1.27 13.68 14.26
N LEU A 318 -0.12 13.27 14.79
CA LEU A 318 0.00 12.48 16.01
C LEU A 318 0.72 13.33 17.06
N ASP A 319 -0.02 13.75 18.09
CA ASP A 319 0.54 14.52 19.21
C ASP A 319 1.26 13.56 20.18
N GLY A 320 2.57 13.43 20.00
CA GLY A 320 3.44 12.64 20.85
C GLY A 320 3.83 13.34 22.16
N ALA A 321 4.77 12.74 22.88
CA ALA A 321 5.39 13.35 24.05
C ALA A 321 6.44 14.39 23.63
N ASP A 322 6.49 15.51 24.36
CA ASP A 322 7.40 16.61 24.12
C ASP A 322 8.84 16.28 24.56
N GLY A 323 9.82 16.92 23.94
CA GLY A 323 11.23 16.82 24.32
C GLY A 323 11.92 15.49 23.96
N LEU A 324 11.26 14.58 23.25
CA LEU A 324 11.88 13.37 22.71
C LEU A 324 12.56 13.67 21.37
N ALA A 325 13.84 13.35 21.27
CA ALA A 325 14.68 13.74 20.15
C ALA A 325 14.30 13.07 18.81
N HIS A 326 13.67 11.89 18.87
CA HIS A 326 13.41 11.07 17.69
C HIS A 326 12.02 10.45 17.73
N GLY A 327 11.47 10.17 16.54
CA GLY A 327 10.24 9.41 16.39
C GLY A 327 10.12 8.75 15.03
N VAL A 328 9.42 7.61 14.97
CA VAL A 328 9.06 6.90 13.74
C VAL A 328 7.58 6.53 13.74
N ALA A 329 6.96 6.62 12.56
CA ALA A 329 5.56 6.28 12.36
C ALA A 329 5.44 4.93 11.63
N GLY A 330 4.69 3.98 12.17
CA GLY A 330 4.46 2.68 11.55
C GLY A 330 2.97 2.46 11.25
N ILE A 331 2.67 1.88 10.10
CA ILE A 331 1.30 1.45 9.77
C ILE A 331 0.97 0.23 10.64
N THR A 332 -0.10 0.32 11.43
CA THR A 332 -0.55 -0.77 12.32
C THR A 332 -1.79 -1.47 11.79
N ARG A 333 -2.58 -0.78 10.98
CA ARG A 333 -3.68 -1.35 10.22
C ARG A 333 -3.77 -0.69 8.86
N PHE A 334 -4.11 -1.46 7.84
CA PHE A 334 -4.71 -0.92 6.64
C PHE A 334 -5.83 -1.82 6.14
N GLU A 335 -6.81 -1.21 5.51
CA GLU A 335 -7.91 -1.90 4.86
C GLU A 335 -8.27 -1.17 3.57
N LEU A 336 -8.28 -1.91 2.47
CA LEU A 336 -8.63 -1.46 1.13
C LEU A 336 -9.79 -2.32 0.65
N ALA A 337 -10.97 -1.73 0.48
CA ALA A 337 -12.15 -2.39 -0.07
C ALA A 337 -12.58 -1.69 -1.36
N MET A 338 -12.69 -2.44 -2.45
CA MET A 338 -13.08 -1.95 -3.77
C MET A 338 -14.54 -2.32 -4.04
N TRP A 339 -15.27 -1.37 -4.62
CA TRP A 339 -16.73 -1.37 -4.73
C TRP A 339 -17.40 -1.75 -3.39
N PRO A 340 -17.18 -0.97 -2.31
CA PRO A 340 -17.67 -1.33 -0.98
C PRO A 340 -19.20 -1.51 -0.92
N ASP A 341 -19.92 -0.87 -1.84
CA ASP A 341 -21.38 -0.95 -1.92
C ASP A 341 -21.89 -2.08 -2.86
N ALA A 342 -20.98 -2.78 -3.56
CA ALA A 342 -21.30 -3.91 -4.42
C ALA A 342 -20.85 -5.22 -3.77
N GLU A 343 -21.80 -5.98 -3.24
CA GLU A 343 -21.56 -7.13 -2.34
C GLU A 343 -20.65 -8.24 -2.90
N ARG A 344 -20.40 -8.29 -4.21
CA ARG A 344 -19.58 -9.35 -4.83
C ARG A 344 -18.63 -8.85 -5.89
N ASP A 345 -18.67 -7.59 -6.28
CA ASP A 345 -17.89 -7.14 -7.42
C ASP A 345 -16.39 -7.14 -7.08
N GLY A 346 -15.58 -7.63 -8.02
CA GLY A 346 -14.15 -7.43 -8.03
C GLY A 346 -13.63 -7.17 -9.43
N ASP A 347 -12.36 -6.80 -9.52
CA ASP A 347 -11.70 -6.65 -10.80
C ASP A 347 -10.20 -6.97 -10.66
N LEU A 348 -9.52 -7.00 -11.80
CA LEU A 348 -8.06 -7.06 -11.83
C LEU A 348 -7.50 -5.70 -11.41
N LEU A 349 -6.33 -5.70 -10.76
CA LEU A 349 -5.68 -4.45 -10.34
C LEU A 349 -4.38 -4.21 -11.07
N ARG A 350 -4.19 -2.96 -11.44
CA ARG A 350 -2.93 -2.43 -11.95
C ARG A 350 -2.08 -1.86 -10.84
N GLU A 351 -2.69 -1.36 -9.78
CA GLU A 351 -1.96 -0.84 -8.63
C GLU A 351 -2.71 -1.13 -7.34
N ILE A 352 -1.96 -1.45 -6.29
CA ILE A 352 -2.41 -1.40 -4.91
C ILE A 352 -1.25 -0.92 -4.05
N SER A 353 -1.49 0.06 -3.18
CA SER A 353 -0.48 0.59 -2.27
C SER A 353 -1.10 1.17 -1.00
N VAL A 354 -0.31 1.20 0.07
CA VAL A 354 -0.56 1.92 1.31
C VAL A 354 0.75 2.59 1.73
N ARG A 355 0.73 3.86 2.13
CA ARG A 355 1.94 4.64 2.41
C ARG A 355 1.71 5.85 3.30
N LEU A 356 2.74 6.24 4.04
CA LEU A 356 2.85 7.48 4.79
C LEU A 356 3.73 8.43 3.98
N GLU A 357 3.12 9.49 3.45
CA GLU A 357 3.77 10.54 2.66
C GLU A 357 4.04 11.77 3.54
N ASP A 358 5.03 12.58 3.16
CA ASP A 358 5.42 13.82 3.85
C ASP A 358 5.59 13.68 5.37
N LEU A 359 6.09 12.54 5.82
CA LEU A 359 6.32 12.28 7.23
C LEU A 359 7.37 13.25 7.78
N ALA A 360 6.96 14.07 8.75
CA ALA A 360 7.82 14.98 9.48
C ALA A 360 7.58 14.83 10.99
N TYR A 361 8.66 14.85 11.76
CA TYR A 361 8.65 14.79 13.21
C TYR A 361 9.30 16.05 13.80
N ASP A 362 8.61 16.72 14.72
CA ASP A 362 9.16 17.85 15.48
C ASP A 362 9.53 17.40 16.90
N ALA A 363 10.82 17.31 17.18
CA ALA A 363 11.34 16.93 18.50
C ALA A 363 10.96 17.92 19.62
N THR A 364 10.62 19.17 19.29
CA THR A 364 10.24 20.18 20.29
C THR A 364 8.86 19.88 20.84
N SER A 365 7.89 19.67 19.96
CA SER A 365 6.50 19.40 20.33
C SER A 365 6.19 17.91 20.53
N GLY A 366 7.01 17.02 19.97
CA GLY A 366 6.71 15.59 19.89
C GLY A 366 5.72 15.23 18.78
N THR A 367 5.25 16.20 18.00
CA THR A 367 4.22 15.97 16.98
C THR A 367 4.83 15.36 15.72
N ALA A 368 4.19 14.32 15.19
CA ALA A 368 4.43 13.80 13.86
C ALA A 368 3.29 14.19 12.91
N THR A 369 3.60 14.75 11.75
CA THR A 369 2.63 15.07 10.68
C THR A 369 2.93 14.26 9.44
N MET A 370 1.90 13.78 8.76
CA MET A 370 2.02 12.97 7.55
C MET A 370 0.72 12.98 6.73
N ARG A 371 0.77 12.39 5.54
CA ARG A 371 -0.41 11.95 4.78
C ARG A 371 -0.45 10.43 4.73
N ALA A 372 -1.49 9.81 5.29
CA ALA A 372 -1.69 8.37 5.21
C ALA A 372 -2.58 8.04 4.01
N ARG A 373 -2.01 7.37 3.00
CA ARG A 373 -2.64 7.17 1.71
C ARG A 373 -2.64 5.69 1.30
N GLY A 374 -3.84 5.16 1.11
CA GLY A 374 -4.11 3.93 0.39
C GLY A 374 -4.60 4.24 -1.02
N TYR A 375 -4.15 3.43 -1.97
CA TYR A 375 -4.52 3.55 -3.37
C TYR A 375 -4.67 2.17 -4.00
N ALA A 376 -5.63 2.07 -4.90
CA ALA A 376 -5.91 0.95 -5.74
C ALA A 376 -6.36 1.50 -7.10
N SER A 377 -6.01 0.80 -8.17
CA SER A 377 -6.47 1.11 -9.53
C SER A 377 -6.62 -0.16 -10.36
N ASN A 378 -7.68 -0.22 -11.18
CA ASN A 378 -7.88 -1.25 -12.20
C ASN A 378 -7.63 -0.70 -13.63
N GLU A 379 -7.10 0.52 -13.76
CA GLU A 379 -6.89 1.18 -15.05
C GLU A 379 -5.99 0.37 -15.97
N GLY A 380 -6.28 0.39 -17.27
CA GLY A 380 -5.49 -0.31 -18.27
C GLY A 380 -5.97 -0.01 -19.69
N PRO A 381 -5.33 -0.60 -20.73
CA PRO A 381 -5.63 -0.34 -22.13
C PRO A 381 -7.02 -0.84 -22.55
N LEU A 382 -7.63 -1.73 -21.75
CA LEU A 382 -8.98 -2.21 -21.96
C LEU A 382 -9.96 -1.36 -21.16
N PRO A 383 -11.12 -0.97 -21.72
CA PRO A 383 -12.15 -0.28 -20.98
C PRO A 383 -12.55 -1.09 -19.74
N ARG A 384 -12.29 -0.52 -18.56
CA ARG A 384 -12.67 -1.07 -17.26
C ARG A 384 -13.87 -0.30 -16.71
N ARG A 385 -14.52 -0.84 -15.68
CA ARG A 385 -15.51 -0.10 -14.91
C ARG A 385 -14.75 0.88 -14.01
N GLY A 386 -15.34 2.04 -13.72
CA GLY A 386 -14.83 2.89 -12.64
C GLY A 386 -14.79 2.12 -11.32
N MET A 387 -13.87 2.46 -10.44
CA MET A 387 -13.67 1.78 -9.18
C MET A 387 -13.85 2.74 -8.01
N ASP A 388 -14.81 2.44 -7.16
CA ASP A 388 -14.96 3.07 -5.85
C ASP A 388 -14.09 2.30 -4.84
N ALA A 389 -13.34 2.98 -4.00
CA ALA A 389 -12.53 2.37 -2.97
C ALA A 389 -12.80 3.02 -1.63
N GLN A 390 -12.90 2.21 -0.59
CA GLN A 390 -12.86 2.61 0.81
C GLN A 390 -11.50 2.23 1.38
N VAL A 391 -10.87 3.19 2.06
CA VAL A 391 -9.55 3.05 2.67
C VAL A 391 -9.66 3.39 4.15
N GLU A 392 -9.07 2.54 4.99
CA GLU A 392 -8.85 2.80 6.41
C GLU A 392 -7.37 2.52 6.72
N ILE A 393 -6.70 3.43 7.42
CA ILE A 393 -5.28 3.28 7.80
C ILE A 393 -5.11 3.76 9.23
N ASP A 394 -4.54 2.90 10.08
CA ASP A 394 -4.15 3.26 11.44
C ASP A 394 -2.63 3.31 11.54
N VAL A 395 -2.13 4.36 12.18
CA VAL A 395 -0.70 4.63 12.35
C VAL A 395 -0.39 4.75 13.83
N ALA A 396 0.77 4.25 14.24
CA ALA A 396 1.31 4.47 15.57
C ALA A 396 2.67 5.17 15.50
N LEU A 397 2.91 6.08 16.44
CA LEU A 397 4.17 6.78 16.63
C LEU A 397 4.95 6.12 17.79
N ALA A 398 6.18 5.72 17.53
CA ALA A 398 7.17 5.37 18.54
C ALA A 398 8.13 6.56 18.73
N GLN A 399 8.51 6.88 19.96
CA GLN A 399 9.39 8.02 20.25
C GLN A 399 10.46 7.65 21.29
N TRP A 400 11.62 8.28 21.18
CA TRP A 400 12.71 8.09 22.14
C TRP A 400 13.62 9.31 22.25
N SER A 401 14.37 9.33 23.35
CA SER A 401 15.22 10.43 23.78
C SER A 401 16.64 10.37 23.22
N GLU A 402 17.20 9.17 23.06
CA GLU A 402 18.59 8.96 22.61
C GLU A 402 18.68 7.97 21.43
N GLY A 403 19.45 8.27 20.39
CA GLY A 403 19.66 7.32 19.29
C GLY A 403 20.21 7.96 18.04
N GLY A 404 20.22 7.21 16.95
CA GLY A 404 20.58 7.74 15.64
C GLY A 404 19.46 8.55 14.99
N GLU A 405 19.85 9.36 14.01
CA GLU A 405 18.94 10.09 13.13
C GLU A 405 17.96 9.13 12.44
N VAL A 406 16.73 9.60 12.21
CA VAL A 406 15.72 8.89 11.42
C VAL A 406 15.67 9.49 10.02
N ARG A 407 15.76 8.64 8.99
CA ARG A 407 15.66 9.05 7.58
C ARG A 407 14.53 8.31 6.88
N VAL A 408 13.77 9.02 6.05
CA VAL A 408 12.69 8.43 5.24
C VAL A 408 13.21 8.19 3.82
N LEU A 409 13.12 6.95 3.37
CA LEU A 409 13.63 6.48 2.08
C LEU A 409 12.57 5.69 1.31
N SER A 410 12.79 5.56 0.02
CA SER A 410 11.93 4.81 -0.89
C SER A 410 12.75 4.01 -1.88
N VAL A 411 12.27 2.83 -2.24
CA VAL A 411 12.84 2.00 -3.30
C VAL A 411 11.73 1.44 -4.18
N ALA A 412 12.08 1.23 -5.45
CA ALA A 412 11.25 0.53 -6.41
C ALA A 412 12.02 -0.69 -6.92
N ALA A 413 11.44 -1.88 -6.75
CA ALA A 413 12.04 -3.13 -7.19
C ALA A 413 11.18 -3.78 -8.29
N PRO A 414 11.80 -4.42 -9.30
CA PRO A 414 11.03 -5.17 -10.29
C PRO A 414 10.33 -6.38 -9.63
N ILE A 415 9.13 -6.68 -10.11
CA ILE A 415 8.39 -7.90 -9.74
C ILE A 415 8.70 -8.98 -10.77
N GLY A 416 9.14 -10.15 -10.31
CA GLY A 416 9.38 -11.34 -11.12
C GLY A 416 8.37 -12.46 -10.88
N GLU A 417 8.37 -13.46 -11.77
CA GLU A 417 7.81 -14.78 -11.50
C GLU A 417 8.78 -15.51 -10.55
N GLY A 418 8.54 -15.39 -9.24
CA GLY A 418 9.47 -15.81 -8.19
C GLY A 418 10.01 -14.64 -7.35
N PRO A 419 10.66 -14.93 -6.20
CA PRO A 419 11.19 -13.91 -5.32
C PRO A 419 12.27 -13.10 -6.04
N THR A 420 12.03 -11.80 -6.15
CA THR A 420 12.98 -10.83 -6.69
C THR A 420 13.58 -10.04 -5.55
N GLU A 421 14.91 -10.00 -5.50
CA GLU A 421 15.67 -9.33 -4.45
C GLU A 421 16.22 -8.00 -4.96
N ALA A 422 15.97 -6.92 -4.22
CA ALA A 422 16.55 -5.61 -4.45
C ALA A 422 17.17 -5.06 -3.16
N ALA A 423 18.46 -4.74 -3.18
CA ALA A 423 19.12 -4.12 -2.03
C ALA A 423 18.46 -2.77 -1.70
N LEU A 424 18.18 -2.54 -0.41
CA LEU A 424 17.66 -1.25 0.04
C LEU A 424 18.78 -0.19 0.05
N PRO A 425 18.52 1.02 -0.48
CA PRO A 425 19.40 2.14 -0.18
C PRO A 425 19.34 2.50 1.30
N MET A 426 20.47 2.85 1.90
CA MET A 426 20.54 3.24 3.31
C MET A 426 20.98 4.71 3.49
N GLU A 427 20.95 5.50 2.41
CA GLU A 427 21.47 6.88 2.32
C GLU A 427 20.49 7.94 2.79
#